data_AF-A0A3D9BXL4-F1
#
_entry.id   AF-A0A3D9BXL4-F1
#
_cell.length_a   1.000
_cell.length_b   1.000
_cell.length_c   1.000
_cell.angle_alpha   90.00
_cell.angle_beta   90.00
_cell.angle_gamma   90.00
#
_symmetry.space_group_name_H-M   'P 1'
#
loop_
_entity.id
_entity.type
_entity.pdbx_description
1 polymer ?
#
loop_
_entity_poly.entity_id
_entity_poly.type
_entity_poly.pdbx_seq_one_letter_code
_entity_poly.pdbx_strand_id
1 'polypeptide(L)'
;MMRFKTFIETEDAQEQEQLDESILRTGALTTYATKARSAGNKSEQAFKAARSELQRPLSDDTLETRVERIDKALDKMLEGLLHQREQIGNGVAVDYAGHTFAQRQSRKSR
;
A
#
# COMPACT_ATOMS: atom_id res chain seq x y z
N MET A 1 44.11 28.21 -4.00
CA MET A 1 43.78 26.83 -3.55
C MET A 1 42.50 26.70 -2.72
N MET A 2 42.00 27.77 -2.07
CA MET A 2 40.75 27.70 -1.26
C MET A 2 39.49 27.33 -2.06
N ARG A 3 39.29 27.87 -3.28
CA ARG A 3 38.06 27.64 -4.07
C ARG A 3 37.81 26.19 -4.52
N PHE A 4 38.87 25.40 -4.72
CA PHE A 4 38.75 24.01 -5.15
C PHE A 4 38.31 23.09 -4.01
N LYS A 5 38.74 23.39 -2.78
CA LYS A 5 38.39 22.62 -1.59
C LYS A 5 36.92 22.83 -1.21
N THR A 6 36.45 24.07 -1.28
CA THR A 6 35.03 24.40 -1.04
C THR A 6 34.10 23.79 -2.06
N PHE A 7 34.53 23.66 -3.33
CA PHE A 7 33.75 23.04 -4.38
C PHE A 7 33.54 21.53 -4.16
N ILE A 8 34.61 20.81 -3.81
CA ILE A 8 34.55 19.36 -3.52
C ILE A 8 33.70 19.10 -2.28
N GLU A 9 33.87 19.90 -1.20
CA GLU A 9 33.06 19.76 0.01
C GLU A 9 31.56 20.00 -0.24
N THR A 10 31.20 20.87 -1.20
CA THR A 10 29.79 21.08 -1.59
C THR A 10 29.23 19.95 -2.44
N GLU A 11 30.02 19.37 -3.36
CA GLU A 11 29.57 18.23 -4.17
C GLU A 11 29.39 16.98 -3.30
N ASP A 12 30.33 16.69 -2.40
CA ASP A 12 30.24 15.56 -1.47
C ASP A 12 29.01 15.66 -0.55
N ALA A 13 28.69 16.87 -0.05
CA ALA A 13 27.50 17.10 0.76
C ALA A 13 26.20 16.92 -0.04
N GLN A 14 26.17 17.37 -1.31
CA GLN A 14 25.02 17.20 -2.20
C GLN A 14 24.81 15.74 -2.64
N GLU A 15 25.89 14.97 -2.81
CA GLU A 15 25.81 13.52 -3.08
C GLU A 15 25.30 12.76 -1.86
N GLN A 16 25.80 13.08 -0.66
CA GLN A 16 25.36 12.42 0.59
C GLN A 16 23.88 12.68 0.89
N GLU A 17 23.41 13.92 0.81
CA GLU A 17 22.00 14.27 1.00
C GLU A 17 21.10 13.52 0.00
N GLN A 18 21.60 13.32 -1.21
CA GLN A 18 20.87 12.66 -2.29
C GLN A 18 20.80 11.13 -2.12
N LEU A 19 21.88 10.52 -1.63
CA LEU A 19 21.90 9.10 -1.28
C LEU A 19 20.95 8.81 -0.10
N ASP A 20 20.97 9.65 0.92
CA ASP A 20 20.12 9.50 2.11
C ASP A 20 18.63 9.66 1.76
N GLU A 21 18.30 10.65 0.93
CA GLU A 21 16.95 10.84 0.41
C GLU A 21 16.49 9.68 -0.48
N SER A 22 17.37 9.11 -1.31
CA SER A 22 17.08 7.95 -2.16
C SER A 22 16.78 6.70 -1.33
N ILE A 23 17.56 6.44 -0.28
CA ILE A 23 17.36 5.32 0.64
C ILE A 23 16.05 5.50 1.41
N LEU A 24 15.80 6.70 1.96
CA LEU A 24 14.58 6.99 2.70
C LEU A 24 13.32 6.82 1.82
N ARG A 25 13.36 7.26 0.57
CA ARG A 25 12.24 7.10 -0.37
C ARG A 25 12.06 5.67 -0.85
N THR A 26 13.15 4.94 -1.11
CA THR A 26 13.08 3.52 -1.47
C THR A 26 12.52 2.70 -0.30
N GLY A 27 12.94 3.02 0.93
CA GLY A 27 12.40 2.46 2.16
C GLY A 27 10.90 2.76 2.35
N ALA A 28 10.48 4.00 2.08
CA ALA A 28 9.07 4.38 2.13
C ALA A 28 8.24 3.66 1.05
N LEU A 29 8.73 3.64 -0.20
CA LEU A 29 8.07 2.99 -1.33
C LEU A 29 7.87 1.48 -1.08
N THR A 30 8.93 0.80 -0.63
CA THR A 30 8.88 -0.63 -0.29
C THR A 30 7.95 -0.89 0.91
N THR A 31 7.95 -0.02 1.92
CA THR A 31 7.05 -0.14 3.08
C THR A 31 5.59 0.02 2.67
N TYR A 32 5.24 1.05 1.88
CA TYR A 32 3.86 1.23 1.44
C TYR A 32 3.43 0.15 0.43
N ALA A 33 4.33 -0.32 -0.44
CA ALA A 33 4.03 -1.43 -1.35
C ALA A 33 3.75 -2.74 -0.59
N THR A 34 4.54 -3.05 0.44
CA THR A 34 4.32 -4.24 1.28
C THR A 34 3.02 -4.13 2.08
N LYS A 35 2.72 -2.94 2.64
CA LYS A 35 1.43 -2.67 3.30
C LYS A 35 0.25 -2.79 2.35
N ALA A 36 0.34 -2.24 1.14
CA ALA A 36 -0.69 -2.35 0.11
C ALA A 36 -0.98 -3.82 -0.23
N ARG A 37 0.08 -4.61 -0.46
CA ARG A 37 -0.04 -6.04 -0.74
C ARG A 37 -0.66 -6.81 0.43
N SER A 38 -0.19 -6.55 1.65
CA SER A 38 -0.72 -7.20 2.85
C SER A 38 -2.21 -6.90 3.05
N ALA A 39 -2.61 -5.64 2.91
CA ALA A 39 -4.01 -5.21 3.00
C ALA A 39 -4.86 -5.85 1.89
N GLY A 40 -4.36 -5.91 0.65
CA GLY A 40 -5.06 -6.59 -0.45
C GLY A 40 -5.28 -8.09 -0.20
N ASN A 41 -4.26 -8.78 0.33
CA ASN A 41 -4.40 -10.20 0.69
C ASN A 41 -5.47 -10.41 1.80
N LYS A 42 -5.49 -9.55 2.82
CA LYS A 42 -6.52 -9.60 3.88
C LYS A 42 -7.91 -9.34 3.33
N SER A 43 -8.04 -8.35 2.44
CA SER A 43 -9.28 -8.05 1.73
C SER A 43 -9.81 -9.26 0.96
N GLU A 44 -8.95 -9.90 0.17
CA GLU A 44 -9.29 -11.11 -0.59
C GLU A 44 -9.73 -12.26 0.33
N GLN A 45 -9.01 -12.47 1.44
CA GLN A 45 -9.35 -13.50 2.42
C GLN A 45 -10.74 -13.26 3.04
N ALA A 46 -11.04 -12.02 3.45
CA ALA A 46 -12.32 -11.64 4.01
C ALA A 46 -13.47 -11.82 2.99
N PHE A 47 -13.27 -11.41 1.73
CA PHE A 47 -14.26 -11.63 0.67
C PHE A 47 -14.49 -13.11 0.37
N LYS A 48 -13.45 -13.93 0.35
CA LYS A 48 -13.57 -15.40 0.22
C LYS A 48 -14.36 -15.99 1.40
N ALA A 49 -14.12 -15.51 2.61
CA ALA A 49 -14.84 -15.94 3.80
C ALA A 49 -16.33 -15.53 3.74
N ALA A 50 -16.64 -14.31 3.32
CA ALA A 50 -18.01 -13.85 3.10
C ALA A 50 -18.74 -14.72 2.06
N ARG A 51 -18.09 -15.00 0.92
CA ARG A 51 -18.64 -15.88 -0.12
C ARG A 51 -18.87 -17.29 0.40
N SER A 52 -17.95 -17.83 1.18
CA SER A 52 -18.08 -19.17 1.79
C SER A 52 -19.30 -19.24 2.71
N GLU A 53 -19.56 -18.20 3.52
CA GLU A 53 -20.79 -18.13 4.32
C GLU A 53 -22.03 -18.21 3.45
N LEU A 54 -22.12 -17.43 2.37
CA LEU A 54 -23.28 -17.42 1.49
C LEU A 54 -23.48 -18.72 0.68
N GLN A 55 -22.39 -19.45 0.41
CA GLN A 55 -22.42 -20.66 -0.41
C GLN A 55 -22.69 -21.95 0.38
N ARG A 56 -22.76 -21.88 1.72
CA ARG A 56 -23.07 -23.06 2.54
C ARG A 56 -24.42 -23.68 2.12
N PRO A 57 -24.50 -25.02 1.95
CA PRO A 57 -25.73 -25.70 1.62
C PRO A 57 -26.85 -25.37 2.61
N LEU A 58 -28.05 -25.18 2.08
CA LEU A 58 -29.25 -24.70 2.78
C LEU A 58 -30.10 -25.82 3.39
N SER A 59 -29.61 -27.06 3.41
CA SER A 59 -30.39 -28.23 3.84
C SER A 59 -30.83 -28.08 5.29
N ASP A 60 -32.14 -27.97 5.50
CA ASP A 60 -32.82 -27.78 6.79
C ASP A 60 -32.57 -26.44 7.52
N ASP A 61 -32.08 -25.41 6.83
CA ASP A 61 -31.92 -24.07 7.42
C ASP A 61 -33.28 -23.38 7.67
N THR A 62 -33.54 -22.98 8.92
CA THR A 62 -34.65 -22.08 9.26
C THR A 62 -34.43 -20.68 8.67
N LEU A 63 -35.47 -19.84 8.68
CA LEU A 63 -35.34 -18.46 8.23
C LEU A 63 -34.31 -17.68 9.06
N GLU A 64 -34.30 -17.91 10.38
CA GLU A 64 -33.36 -17.29 11.32
C GLU A 64 -31.91 -17.65 10.96
N THR A 65 -31.61 -18.93 10.70
CA THR A 65 -30.29 -19.39 10.28
C THR A 65 -29.84 -18.72 8.97
N ARG A 66 -30.78 -18.53 8.03
CA ARG A 66 -30.49 -17.84 6.76
C ARG A 66 -30.15 -16.37 6.98
N VAL A 67 -30.87 -15.68 7.87
CA VAL A 67 -30.63 -14.28 8.21
C VAL A 67 -29.28 -14.12 8.92
N GLU A 68 -28.97 -14.94 9.91
CA GLU A 68 -27.68 -14.92 10.60
C GLU A 68 -26.50 -15.14 9.66
N ARG A 69 -26.67 -16.00 8.65
CA ARG A 69 -25.64 -16.24 7.64
C ARG A 69 -25.42 -15.04 6.74
N ILE A 70 -26.49 -14.34 6.36
CA ILE A 70 -26.39 -13.09 5.60
C ILE A 70 -25.67 -12.03 6.46
N ASP A 71 -26.05 -11.90 7.74
CA ASP A 71 -25.42 -10.97 8.68
C ASP A 71 -23.90 -11.22 8.79
N LYS A 72 -23.49 -12.48 9.03
CA LYS A 72 -22.07 -12.90 9.06
C LYS A 72 -21.34 -12.65 7.75
N ALA A 73 -22.01 -12.86 6.61
CA ALA A 73 -21.41 -12.60 5.31
C ALA A 73 -21.21 -11.10 5.06
N LEU A 74 -22.17 -10.27 5.47
CA LEU A 74 -22.08 -8.81 5.38
C LEU A 74 -20.96 -8.26 6.26
N ASP A 75 -20.82 -8.75 7.49
CA ASP A 75 -19.75 -8.35 8.40
C ASP A 75 -18.36 -8.64 7.80
N LYS A 76 -18.14 -9.86 7.29
CA LYS A 76 -16.91 -10.25 6.58
C LYS A 76 -16.68 -9.43 5.32
N MET A 77 -17.74 -9.06 4.60
CA MET A 77 -17.64 -8.22 3.41
C MET A 77 -17.22 -6.79 3.79
N LEU A 78 -17.73 -6.23 4.88
CA LEU A 78 -17.34 -4.93 5.41
C LEU A 78 -15.87 -4.94 5.86
N GLU A 79 -15.42 -5.98 6.55
CA GLU A 79 -13.99 -6.19 6.88
C GLU A 79 -13.12 -6.19 5.61
N GLY A 80 -13.55 -6.92 4.58
CA GLY A 80 -12.86 -6.94 3.28
C GLY A 80 -12.77 -5.56 2.62
N LEU A 81 -13.83 -4.76 2.69
CA LEU A 81 -13.87 -3.38 2.17
C LEU A 81 -12.95 -2.43 2.96
N LEU A 82 -12.86 -2.59 4.28
CA LEU A 82 -11.93 -1.81 5.10
C LEU A 82 -10.48 -2.08 4.71
N HIS A 83 -10.10 -3.35 4.57
CA HIS A 83 -8.77 -3.72 4.07
C HIS A 83 -8.53 -3.27 2.63
N GLN A 84 -9.55 -3.30 1.78
CA GLN A 84 -9.44 -2.76 0.42
C GLN A 84 -9.17 -1.25 0.44
N ARG A 85 -9.81 -0.51 1.36
CA ARG A 85 -9.56 0.92 1.52
C ARG A 85 -8.14 1.21 1.98
N GLU A 86 -7.60 0.40 2.89
CA GLU A 86 -6.19 0.44 3.31
C GLU A 86 -5.25 0.15 2.15
N GLN A 87 -5.54 -0.87 1.33
CA GLN A 87 -4.79 -1.18 0.12
C GLN A 87 -4.72 0.02 -0.82
N ILE A 88 -5.87 0.65 -1.12
CA ILE A 88 -5.95 1.83 -1.99
C ILE A 88 -5.12 2.98 -1.41
N GLY A 89 -5.22 3.25 -0.10
CA GLY A 89 -4.45 4.31 0.55
C GLY A 89 -2.94 4.10 0.44
N ASN A 90 -2.47 2.87 0.68
CA ASN A 90 -1.07 2.51 0.54
C ASN A 90 -0.60 2.55 -0.94
N GLY A 91 -1.45 2.15 -1.88
CA GLY A 91 -1.18 2.21 -3.32
C GLY A 91 -1.02 3.65 -3.82
N VAL A 92 -1.91 4.56 -3.41
CA VAL A 92 -1.79 5.99 -3.73
C VAL A 92 -0.48 6.58 -3.19
N ALA A 93 -0.04 6.18 -2.00
CA ALA A 93 1.26 6.61 -1.45
C ALA A 93 2.44 6.13 -2.31
N VAL A 94 2.38 4.90 -2.82
CA VAL A 94 3.37 4.33 -3.76
C VAL A 94 3.40 5.13 -5.07
N ASP A 95 2.24 5.38 -5.67
CA ASP A 95 2.13 6.11 -6.94
C ASP A 95 2.63 7.55 -6.79
N TYR A 96 2.26 8.23 -5.70
CA TYR A 96 2.74 9.58 -5.38
C TYR A 96 4.27 9.62 -5.21
N ALA A 97 4.83 8.67 -4.47
CA ALA A 97 6.29 8.56 -4.30
C ALA A 97 7.00 8.27 -5.64
N GLY A 98 6.43 7.39 -6.47
CA GLY A 98 6.95 7.08 -7.81
C GLY A 98 6.94 8.28 -8.75
N HIS A 99 5.82 9.01 -8.82
CA HIS A 99 5.69 10.19 -9.67
C HIS A 99 6.61 11.34 -9.24
N THR A 100 6.71 11.61 -7.94
CA THR A 100 7.62 12.65 -7.42
C THR A 100 9.09 12.31 -7.66
N PHE A 101 9.44 11.03 -7.66
CA PHE A 101 10.78 10.55 -8.04
C PHE A 101 11.05 10.75 -9.53
N ALA A 102 10.15 10.30 -10.40
CA ALA A 102 10.28 10.44 -11.86
C ALA A 102 10.38 11.92 -12.29
N GLN A 103 9.59 12.81 -11.67
CA GLN A 103 9.64 14.24 -11.96
C GLN A 103 10.97 14.89 -11.55
N ARG A 104 11.63 14.41 -10.49
CA ARG A 104 12.95 14.91 -10.08
C ARG A 104 14.05 14.43 -11.01
N GLN A 105 14.02 13.18 -11.46
CA GLN A 105 14.98 12.68 -12.45
C GLN A 105 14.89 13.45 -13.77
N SER A 106 13.67 13.72 -14.27
CA SER A 106 13.49 14.47 -15.52
C SER A 106 13.96 15.93 -15.44
N ARG A 107 13.90 16.54 -14.25
CA ARG A 107 14.45 17.88 -13.99
C ARG A 107 15.98 17.91 -13.96
N LYS A 108 16.65 16.82 -13.56
CA LYS A 108 18.12 16.73 -13.53
C LYS A 108 18.75 16.46 -14.90
N SER A 109 18.00 15.88 -15.84
CA SER A 109 18.48 15.58 -17.19
C SER A 109 18.36 16.75 -18.18
N ARG A 110 17.92 17.93 -17.71
CA ARG A 110 17.80 19.18 -18.48
C ARG A 110 18.80 20.20 -17.98
#